data_AF-G4TBF0-F1
#
_entry.id   AF-G4TBF0-F1
#
_cell.length_a   1.000
_cell.length_b   1.000
_cell.length_c   1.000
_cell.angle_alpha   90.00
_cell.angle_beta   90.00
_cell.angle_gamma   90.00
#
_symmetry.space_group_name_H-M   'P 1'
#
loop_
_entity.id
_entity.type
_entity.pdbx_description
1 polymer ?
#
loop_
_entity_poly.entity_id
_entity_poly.type
_entity_poly.pdbx_seq_one_letter_code
_entity_poly.pdbx_strand_id
1 'polypeptide(L)'
;MHDKDPEFRTWLVEEKLTNPEIMSSDQLKRMFKEFMEDYNTATLPHEKYYDMHAYEKRMAIIRGGESNLLEGLDTYDANADLISHKRGLKRGQVEKEVFLSREELEDLRRVKIERDQMTKMKLLGMNVDSKTGVRMDTVYDG
;
A
#
# COMPACT_ATOMS: atom_id res chain seq x y z
N MET A 1 8.97 -13.71 2.15
CA MET A 1 8.97 -13.62 0.69
C MET A 1 8.14 -12.40 0.33
N HIS A 2 8.68 -11.43 -0.39
CA HIS A 2 7.93 -10.22 -0.77
C HIS A 2 7.00 -10.55 -1.95
N ASP A 3 5.86 -9.87 -2.08
CA ASP A 3 4.92 -10.09 -3.21
C ASP A 3 5.57 -9.85 -4.59
N LYS A 4 6.73 -9.15 -4.62
CA LYS A 4 7.52 -8.82 -5.81
C LYS A 4 8.76 -9.69 -6.04
N ASP A 5 8.84 -10.83 -5.34
CA ASP A 5 9.94 -11.78 -5.50
C ASP A 5 10.12 -12.31 -6.94
N PRO A 6 9.06 -12.67 -7.71
CA PRO A 6 9.25 -13.18 -9.07
C PRO A 6 9.75 -12.10 -10.04
N GLU A 7 9.25 -10.87 -9.93
CA GLU A 7 9.73 -9.71 -10.70
C GLU A 7 11.21 -9.44 -10.40
N PHE A 8 11.58 -9.42 -9.12
CA PHE A 8 12.95 -9.16 -8.68
C PHE A 8 13.93 -10.23 -9.18
N ARG A 9 13.58 -11.51 -9.09
CA ARG A 9 14.43 -12.62 -9.57
C ARG A 9 14.63 -12.55 -11.08
N THR A 10 13.59 -12.19 -11.83
CA THR A 10 13.66 -12.03 -13.29
C THR A 10 14.57 -10.86 -13.66
N TRP A 11 14.42 -9.71 -12.99
CA TRP A 11 15.29 -8.55 -13.16
C TRP A 11 16.76 -8.85 -12.87
N LEU A 12 17.06 -9.63 -11.82
CA LEU A 12 18.43 -10.06 -11.52
C LEU A 12 19.06 -10.88 -12.65
N VAL A 13 18.28 -11.80 -13.24
CA VAL A 13 18.77 -12.68 -14.30
C VAL A 13 18.93 -11.93 -15.62
N GLU A 14 18.00 -11.05 -15.96
CA GLU A 14 17.99 -10.39 -17.27
C GLU A 14 18.81 -9.09 -17.31
N GLU A 15 18.64 -8.19 -16.33
CA GLU A 15 19.34 -6.90 -16.31
C GLU A 15 20.72 -7.02 -15.66
N LYS A 16 20.80 -7.69 -14.51
CA LYS A 16 22.06 -7.83 -13.77
C LYS A 16 22.86 -9.07 -14.20
N LEU A 17 22.33 -9.91 -15.09
CA LEU A 17 22.97 -11.14 -15.58
C LEU A 17 23.53 -12.03 -14.45
N THR A 18 22.90 -11.97 -13.28
CA THR A 18 23.38 -12.59 -12.05
C THR A 18 22.38 -13.64 -11.59
N ASN A 19 22.87 -14.85 -11.31
CA ASN A 19 22.01 -15.92 -10.83
C ASN A 19 21.71 -15.70 -9.32
N PRO A 20 20.43 -15.55 -8.92
CA PRO A 20 20.06 -15.34 -7.52
C PRO A 20 20.52 -16.46 -6.58
N GLU A 21 20.68 -17.69 -7.09
CA GLU A 21 21.10 -18.86 -6.30
C GLU A 21 22.58 -18.83 -5.88
N ILE A 22 23.40 -17.99 -6.50
CA ILE A 22 24.85 -17.88 -6.22
C ILE A 22 25.13 -16.71 -5.25
N MET A 23 24.13 -15.86 -4.99
CA MET A 23 24.32 -14.61 -4.28
C MET A 23 24.10 -14.76 -2.76
N SER A 24 24.93 -14.09 -1.97
CA SER A 24 24.73 -14.04 -0.51
C SER A 24 23.48 -13.24 -0.14
N SER A 25 22.91 -13.55 1.03
CA SER A 25 21.68 -12.89 1.51
C SER A 25 21.79 -11.37 1.64
N ASP A 26 22.98 -10.85 1.96
CA ASP A 26 23.21 -9.41 2.09
C ASP A 26 23.32 -8.71 0.72
N GLN A 27 23.92 -9.38 -0.26
CA GLN A 27 23.95 -8.88 -1.63
C GLN A 27 22.54 -8.86 -2.23
N LEU A 28 21.72 -9.90 -1.98
CA LEU A 28 20.29 -9.93 -2.35
C LEU A 28 19.53 -8.74 -1.78
N LYS A 29 19.70 -8.43 -0.49
CA LYS A 29 19.05 -7.27 0.13
C LYS A 29 19.47 -5.94 -0.49
N ARG A 30 20.75 -5.78 -0.86
CA ARG A 30 21.24 -4.56 -1.52
C ARG A 30 20.64 -4.41 -2.92
N MET A 31 20.66 -5.48 -3.71
CA MET A 31 20.06 -5.47 -5.05
C MET A 31 18.55 -5.27 -4.99
N PHE A 32 17.88 -5.82 -3.97
CA PHE A 32 16.45 -5.63 -3.77
C PHE A 32 16.11 -4.16 -3.45
N LYS A 33 16.96 -3.44 -2.71
CA LYS A 33 16.76 -2.01 -2.47
C LYS A 33 16.86 -1.19 -3.76
N GLU A 34 17.85 -1.49 -4.61
CA GLU A 34 18.01 -0.84 -5.92
C GLU A 34 16.80 -1.12 -6.82
N PHE A 35 16.39 -2.39 -6.91
CA PHE A 35 15.17 -2.77 -7.64
C PHE A 35 13.92 -2.04 -7.13
N MET A 36 13.75 -1.96 -5.81
CA MET A 36 12.61 -1.26 -5.20
C MET A 36 12.68 0.25 -5.43
N GLU A 37 13.87 0.84 -5.47
CA GLU A 37 14.04 2.24 -5.84
C GLU A 37 13.54 2.44 -7.26
N ASP A 38 14.07 1.69 -8.23
CA ASP A 38 13.69 1.78 -9.64
C ASP A 38 12.20 1.47 -9.88
N TYR A 39 11.65 0.50 -9.16
CA TYR A 39 10.23 0.15 -9.19
C TYR A 39 9.37 1.33 -8.72
N ASN A 40 9.75 1.98 -7.61
CA ASN A 40 8.99 3.09 -7.05
C ASN A 40 9.14 4.38 -7.87
N THR A 41 10.28 4.58 -8.53
CA THR A 41 10.54 5.73 -9.42
C THR A 41 10.09 5.50 -10.85
N ALA A 42 9.55 4.32 -11.15
CA ALA A 42 9.14 3.90 -12.49
C ALA A 42 10.27 4.01 -13.53
N THR A 43 11.51 3.69 -13.14
CA THR A 43 12.72 3.75 -13.98
C THR A 43 13.20 2.39 -14.47
N LEU A 44 12.49 1.30 -14.17
CA LEU A 44 12.81 -0.02 -14.70
C LEU A 44 12.67 -0.03 -16.24
N PRO A 45 13.57 -0.74 -16.95
CA PRO A 45 13.69 -0.65 -18.41
C PRO A 45 12.55 -1.33 -19.19
N HIS A 46 11.79 -2.24 -18.56
CA HIS A 46 10.69 -2.94 -19.21
C HIS A 46 9.49 -3.12 -18.28
N GLU A 47 8.28 -3.02 -18.84
CA GLU A 47 7.01 -3.06 -18.09
C GLU A 47 6.81 -4.38 -17.31
N LYS A 48 7.34 -5.48 -17.84
CA LYS A 48 7.27 -6.82 -17.22
C LYS A 48 7.76 -6.84 -15.76
N TYR A 49 8.69 -5.96 -15.39
CA TYR A 49 9.21 -5.93 -14.02
C TYR A 49 8.26 -5.24 -13.02
N TYR A 50 7.20 -4.58 -13.49
CA TYR A 50 6.15 -4.03 -12.62
C TYR A 50 5.05 -5.06 -12.33
N ASP A 51 4.66 -5.82 -13.35
CA ASP A 51 3.70 -6.92 -13.26
C ASP A 51 4.09 -8.06 -14.21
N MET A 52 4.82 -9.03 -13.66
CA MET A 52 5.25 -10.20 -14.43
C MET A 52 4.07 -11.08 -14.84
N HIS A 53 3.03 -11.18 -14.01
CA HIS A 53 1.89 -12.04 -14.27
C HIS A 53 1.02 -11.51 -15.42
N ALA A 54 0.77 -10.20 -15.45
CA ALA A 54 0.10 -9.56 -16.57
C ALA A 54 0.90 -9.75 -17.87
N TYR A 55 2.22 -9.55 -17.81
CA TYR A 55 3.10 -9.75 -18.96
C TYR A 55 3.09 -11.19 -19.47
N GLU A 56 3.22 -12.19 -18.59
CA GLU A 56 3.18 -13.61 -18.98
C GLU A 56 1.84 -14.01 -19.57
N LYS A 57 0.72 -13.52 -19.01
CA LYS A 57 -0.61 -13.75 -19.56
C LYS A 57 -0.75 -13.16 -20.96
N ARG A 58 -0.26 -11.93 -21.19
CA ARG A 58 -0.21 -11.32 -22.52
C ARG A 58 0.62 -12.17 -23.49
N MET A 59 1.82 -12.56 -23.09
CA MET A 59 2.71 -13.38 -23.92
C MET A 59 2.11 -14.76 -24.22
N ALA A 60 1.39 -15.36 -23.28
CA ALA A 60 0.69 -16.62 -23.48
C ALA A 60 -0.43 -16.50 -24.54
N ILE A 61 -1.24 -15.43 -24.48
CA ILE A 61 -2.28 -15.14 -25.48
C ILE A 61 -1.66 -14.94 -26.87
N ILE A 62 -0.57 -14.16 -26.96
CA ILE A 62 0.13 -13.92 -28.22
C ILE A 62 0.71 -15.23 -28.79
N ARG A 63 1.39 -16.04 -27.95
CA ARG A 63 1.92 -17.34 -28.37
C ARG A 63 0.83 -18.33 -28.77
N GLY A 64 -0.36 -18.22 -28.17
CA GLY A 64 -1.54 -19.00 -28.52
C GLY A 64 -2.18 -18.61 -29.86
N GLY A 65 -1.71 -17.54 -30.50
CA GLY A 65 -2.23 -17.07 -31.79
C GLY A 65 -3.54 -16.27 -31.70
N GLU A 66 -3.99 -15.95 -30.49
CA GLU A 66 -5.23 -15.21 -30.24
C GLU A 66 -4.94 -13.71 -30.01
N SER A 67 -4.23 -13.07 -30.93
CA SER A 67 -3.84 -11.65 -30.81
C SER A 67 -5.03 -10.69 -30.73
N ASN A 68 -6.22 -11.10 -31.17
CA ASN A 68 -7.45 -10.32 -31.09
C ASN A 68 -7.95 -10.13 -29.64
N LEU A 69 -7.51 -10.96 -28.69
CA LEU A 69 -7.87 -10.86 -27.27
C LEU A 69 -6.98 -9.88 -26.48
N LEU A 70 -5.95 -9.32 -27.12
CA LEU A 70 -5.07 -8.34 -26.50
C LEU A 70 -5.72 -6.94 -26.42
N GLU A 71 -6.72 -6.68 -27.25
CA GLU A 71 -7.40 -5.40 -27.35
C GLU A 71 -8.22 -5.14 -26.07
N GLY A 72 -7.72 -4.25 -25.21
CA GLY A 72 -8.34 -3.88 -23.93
C GLY A 72 -7.64 -4.41 -22.68
N LEU A 73 -6.57 -5.21 -22.78
CA LEU A 73 -5.87 -5.71 -21.60
C LEU A 73 -5.03 -4.62 -20.89
N ASP A 74 -4.61 -3.60 -21.64
CA ASP A 74 -3.79 -2.48 -21.18
C ASP A 74 -4.60 -1.20 -20.94
N THR A 75 -5.92 -1.26 -21.08
CA THR A 75 -6.78 -0.10 -20.83
C THR A 75 -7.12 0.01 -19.35
N TYR A 76 -6.86 1.17 -18.78
CA TYR A 76 -7.23 1.51 -17.42
C TYR A 76 -8.74 1.40 -17.19
N ASP A 77 -9.18 0.52 -16.28
CA ASP A 77 -10.59 0.40 -15.86
C ASP A 77 -10.81 1.07 -14.49
N ALA A 78 -11.37 2.28 -14.51
CA ALA A 78 -11.69 3.04 -13.31
C ALA A 78 -12.65 2.30 -12.36
N ASN A 79 -13.50 1.39 -12.87
CA ASN A 79 -14.42 0.63 -12.02
C ASN A 79 -13.69 -0.44 -11.22
N ALA A 80 -12.72 -1.12 -11.83
CA ALA A 80 -11.88 -2.11 -11.14
C ALA A 80 -11.14 -1.48 -9.95
N ASP A 81 -10.61 -0.27 -10.12
CA ASP A 81 -9.96 0.51 -9.06
C ASP A 81 -10.94 0.85 -7.93
N LEU A 82 -12.12 1.38 -8.26
CA LEU A 82 -13.15 1.71 -7.28
C LEU A 82 -13.55 0.48 -6.46
N ILE A 83 -13.67 -0.69 -7.10
CA ILE A 83 -13.98 -1.96 -6.43
C ILE A 83 -12.84 -2.37 -5.49
N SER A 84 -11.59 -2.26 -5.93
CA SER A 84 -10.41 -2.58 -5.11
C SER A 84 -10.32 -1.68 -3.87
N HIS A 85 -10.54 -0.37 -4.03
CA HIS A 85 -10.62 0.56 -2.90
C HIS A 85 -11.75 0.21 -1.93
N LYS A 86 -12.95 -0.12 -2.45
CA LYS A 86 -14.08 -0.56 -1.62
C LYS A 86 -13.79 -1.86 -0.87
N ARG A 87 -13.09 -2.81 -1.50
CA ARG A 87 -12.67 -4.08 -0.89
C ARG A 87 -11.65 -3.86 0.22
N GLY A 88 -10.69 -2.97 0.02
CA GLY A 88 -9.70 -2.58 1.04
C GLY A 88 -10.35 -1.99 2.30
N LEU A 89 -11.37 -1.15 2.14
CA LEU A 89 -12.13 -0.60 3.28
C LEU A 89 -12.93 -1.66 4.04
N LYS A 90 -13.39 -2.72 3.36
CA LYS A 90 -14.12 -3.83 3.97
C LYS A 90 -13.22 -4.89 4.62
N ARG A 91 -11.95 -4.96 4.22
CA ARG A 91 -10.93 -5.72 4.94
C ARG A 91 -10.70 -4.97 6.25
N GLY A 92 -11.52 -5.32 7.24
CA GLY A 92 -11.51 -4.71 8.56
C GLY A 92 -10.08 -4.57 9.05
N GLN A 93 -9.76 -3.42 9.63
CA GLN A 93 -8.53 -3.22 10.38
C GLN A 93 -8.34 -4.47 11.23
N VAL A 94 -7.28 -5.23 10.98
CA VAL A 94 -6.85 -6.31 11.87
C VAL A 94 -6.90 -5.70 13.25
N GLU A 95 -7.76 -6.24 14.13
CA GLU A 95 -7.93 -5.75 15.48
C GLU A 95 -6.56 -5.85 16.15
N LYS A 96 -5.78 -4.76 16.09
CA LYS A 96 -4.65 -4.57 16.98
C LYS A 96 -5.27 -4.67 18.35
N GLU A 97 -4.82 -5.61 19.17
CA GLU A 97 -5.22 -5.73 20.56
C GLU A 97 -5.16 -4.33 21.17
N VAL A 98 -6.34 -3.76 21.40
CA VAL A 98 -6.45 -2.39 21.89
C VAL A 98 -6.21 -2.53 23.39
N PHE A 99 -5.04 -2.11 23.85
CA PHE A 99 -4.68 -2.10 25.28
C PHE A 99 -5.52 -1.13 26.13
N LEU A 100 -6.55 -0.49 25.55
CA LEU A 100 -7.40 0.47 26.24
C LEU A 100 -8.67 -0.21 26.74
N SER A 101 -9.04 0.11 27.98
CA SER A 101 -10.30 -0.30 28.56
C SER A 101 -11.49 0.31 27.78
N ARG A 102 -12.66 -0.31 27.93
CA ARG A 102 -13.90 0.14 27.27
C ARG A 102 -14.22 1.63 27.56
N GLU A 103 -13.94 2.08 28.78
CA GLU A 103 -14.18 3.47 29.21
C GLU A 103 -13.26 4.45 28.46
N GLU A 104 -11.99 4.11 28.31
CA GLU A 104 -11.02 4.94 27.59
C GLU A 104 -11.32 5.03 26.08
N LEU A 105 -11.88 3.97 25.51
CA LEU A 105 -12.38 3.95 24.13
C LEU A 105 -13.59 4.86 23.92
N GLU A 106 -14.51 4.92 24.89
CA GLU A 106 -15.68 5.81 24.85
C GLU A 106 -15.24 7.29 24.98
N ASP A 107 -14.24 7.57 25.82
CA ASP A 107 -13.64 8.90 25.92
C ASP A 107 -12.89 9.32 24.66
N LEU A 108 -12.12 8.42 24.04
CA LEU A 108 -11.46 8.68 22.76
C LEU A 108 -12.47 9.00 21.66
N ARG A 109 -13.60 8.28 21.63
CA ARG A 109 -14.70 8.57 20.69
C ARG A 109 -15.30 9.95 20.94
N ARG A 110 -15.51 10.33 22.20
CA ARG A 110 -16.02 11.66 22.57
C ARG A 110 -15.08 12.77 22.12
N VAL A 111 -13.80 12.67 22.47
CA VAL A 111 -12.77 13.66 22.10
C VAL A 111 -12.64 13.81 20.58
N LYS A 112 -12.72 12.70 19.84
CA LYS A 112 -12.72 12.73 18.38
C LYS A 112 -13.91 13.53 17.84
N ILE A 113 -15.12 13.27 18.33
CA ILE A 113 -16.33 13.98 17.90
C ILE A 113 -16.21 15.48 18.19
N GLU A 114 -15.72 15.84 19.38
CA GLU A 114 -15.49 17.24 19.76
C GLU A 114 -14.45 17.92 18.85
N ARG A 115 -13.37 17.23 18.47
CA ARG A 115 -12.39 17.74 17.50
C ARG A 115 -12.97 17.92 16.10
N ASP A 116 -13.78 16.98 15.64
CA ASP A 116 -14.43 17.06 14.33
C ASP A 116 -15.40 18.26 14.30
N GLN A 117 -16.12 18.49 15.39
CA GLN A 117 -16.98 19.67 15.56
C GLN A 117 -16.17 20.96 15.65
N MET A 118 -15.07 20.99 16.40
CA MET A 118 -14.16 22.14 16.46
C MET A 118 -13.60 22.48 15.09
N THR A 119 -13.16 21.48 14.33
CA THR A 119 -12.63 21.69 12.98
C THR A 119 -13.68 22.34 12.08
N LYS A 120 -14.93 21.86 12.16
CA LYS A 120 -16.06 22.48 11.45
C LYS A 120 -16.35 23.90 11.93
N MET A 121 -16.32 24.16 13.23
CA MET A 121 -16.56 25.49 13.81
C MET A 121 -15.45 26.48 13.44
N LYS A 122 -14.18 26.06 13.48
CA LYS A 122 -13.04 26.86 13.01
C LYS A 122 -13.13 27.16 11.52
N LEU A 123 -13.53 26.18 10.70
CA LEU A 123 -13.77 26.37 9.28
C LEU A 123 -14.90 27.38 9.03
N LEU A 124 -15.93 27.38 9.87
CA LEU A 124 -17.04 28.33 9.85
C LEU A 124 -16.70 29.69 10.50
N GLY A 125 -15.45 29.92 10.92
CA GLY A 125 -14.99 31.19 11.49
C GLY A 125 -15.46 31.44 12.93
N MET A 126 -15.95 30.43 13.65
CA MET A 126 -16.31 30.53 15.06
C MET A 126 -15.08 30.35 15.96
N ASN A 127 -14.95 31.21 16.99
CA ASN A 127 -13.88 31.07 17.99
C ASN A 127 -14.17 29.88 18.92
N VAL A 128 -13.26 28.91 18.95
CA VAL A 128 -13.36 27.73 19.82
C VAL A 128 -12.27 27.77 20.88
N ASP A 129 -12.65 27.53 22.15
CA ASP A 129 -11.75 27.55 23.31
C ASP A 129 -10.74 26.39 23.27
N SER A 130 -9.51 26.64 23.72
CA SER A 130 -8.37 25.71 23.62
C SER A 130 -8.49 24.47 24.51
N LYS A 131 -9.36 24.53 25.54
CA LYS A 131 -9.60 23.43 26.48
C LYS A 131 -10.59 22.37 25.97
N THR A 132 -11.26 22.61 24.86
CA THR A 132 -12.24 21.66 24.29
C THR A 132 -11.55 20.63 23.39
N GLY A 133 -11.97 19.36 23.40
CA GLY A 133 -11.37 18.31 22.58
C GLY A 133 -9.96 17.85 23.00
N VAL A 134 -9.61 17.98 24.28
CA VAL A 134 -8.33 17.53 24.86
C VAL A 134 -8.61 16.56 26.02
N ARG A 135 -7.99 15.38 26.00
CA ARG A 135 -7.96 14.45 27.14
C ARG A 135 -6.84 14.90 28.09
N MET A 136 -7.18 15.17 29.34
CA MET A 136 -6.17 15.35 30.39
C MET A 136 -5.78 13.97 30.87
N ASP A 137 -4.60 13.48 30.50
CA ASP A 137 -4.09 12.27 31.13
C ASP A 137 -3.82 12.58 32.60
N THR A 138 -4.41 11.79 33.49
CA THR A 138 -4.05 11.83 34.91
C THR A 138 -2.58 11.50 35.00
N VAL A 139 -1.81 12.45 35.53
CA VAL A 139 -0.39 12.31 35.85
C VAL A 139 -0.15 10.94 36.46
N TYR A 140 0.69 10.14 35.80
CA TYR A 140 1.17 8.85 36.32
C TYR A 140 2.01 9.15 37.58
N ASP A 141 1.46 8.87 38.76
CA ASP A 141 2.25 8.68 39.98
C ASP A 141 2.64 7.19 40.04
N GLY A 142 3.92 6.90 39.77
CA GLY A 142 4.49 5.56 39.80
C GLY A 142 5.83 5.48 39.07
#